data_AF-A0A9E6EGH6-F1
#
_entry.id   AF-A0A9E6EGH6-F1
#
_cell.length_a   1.000
_cell.length_b   1.000
_cell.length_c   1.000
_cell.angle_alpha   90.00
_cell.angle_beta   90.00
_cell.angle_gamma   90.00
#
_symmetry.space_group_name_H-M   'P 1'
#
loop_
_entity.id
_entity.type
_entity.pdbx_description
1 polymer ?
#
loop_
_entity_poly.entity_id
_entity_poly.type
_entity_poly.pdbx_seq_one_letter_code
_entity_poly.pdbx_strand_id
1 'polypeptide(L)'
;YTHKKQTGGSGQYGRVAGFMEPNSEGEYVFNNQITGGVMSAVDLIQGLGTYAGLNVIAVPGVTGYLDTNYVGKAEAALKVLKKHDFVFVHVEAPDETGHNGDIAGKIQAIEDFDDKVLGTILKGLEGRADFRVLVLPDHPTPVEFRTHVDEPVPFVLYQPGGETNGAAAYDEEHARQTGRHLEEGWRLMDYLIRGVWPSVPETPADSSALTKED
;
A
#
# COMPACT_ATOMS: atom_id res chain seq x y z
N TYR A 1 -9.68 -17.48 17.04
CA TYR A 1 -9.11 -18.78 16.60
C TYR A 1 -10.09 -19.90 16.90
N THR A 2 -10.19 -20.92 16.05
CA THR A 2 -11.11 -22.04 16.23
C THR A 2 -10.31 -23.28 16.61
N HIS A 3 -10.37 -23.68 17.88
CA HIS A 3 -9.64 -24.82 18.39
C HIS A 3 -10.58 -26.02 18.54
N LYS A 4 -10.15 -27.20 18.10
CA LYS A 4 -10.90 -28.45 18.28
C LYS A 4 -10.47 -29.09 19.59
N LYS A 5 -11.40 -29.18 20.56
CA LYS A 5 -11.13 -29.82 21.85
C LYS A 5 -10.85 -31.31 21.64
N GLN A 6 -9.67 -31.77 22.04
CA GLN A 6 -9.30 -33.19 22.01
C GLN A 6 -9.88 -33.90 23.23
N THR A 7 -11.18 -34.22 23.23
CA THR A 7 -11.72 -35.37 23.96
C THR A 7 -13.06 -35.82 23.36
N GLY A 8 -13.04 -36.96 22.66
CA GLY A 8 -14.05 -38.02 22.80
C GLY A 8 -15.47 -37.91 22.24
N GLY A 9 -15.87 -36.93 21.42
CA GLY A 9 -17.21 -36.90 20.83
C GLY A 9 -17.32 -36.07 19.54
N SER A 10 -18.17 -36.50 18.60
CA SER A 10 -18.36 -35.83 17.31
C SER A 10 -19.02 -34.45 17.47
N GLY A 11 -18.37 -33.40 16.94
CA GLY A 11 -19.05 -32.17 16.52
C GLY A 11 -19.08 -30.95 17.46
N GLN A 12 -18.26 -30.87 18.52
CA GLN A 12 -18.18 -29.64 19.33
C GLN A 12 -17.01 -28.74 18.92
N TYR A 13 -17.32 -27.55 18.39
CA TYR A 13 -16.36 -26.49 18.07
C TYR A 13 -16.54 -25.35 19.07
N GLY A 14 -15.47 -24.96 19.76
CA GLY A 14 -15.43 -23.75 20.57
C GLY A 14 -14.87 -22.59 19.74
N ARG A 15 -15.63 -21.51 19.60
CA ARG A 15 -15.13 -20.27 19.02
C ARG A 15 -14.46 -19.46 20.12
N VAL A 16 -13.13 -19.39 20.10
CA VAL A 16 -12.38 -18.49 20.98
C VAL A 16 -12.28 -17.16 20.27
N ALA A 17 -13.08 -16.20 20.74
CA ALA A 17 -12.93 -14.78 20.45
C ALA A 17 -12.19 -14.14 21.62
N GLY A 18 -11.14 -13.39 21.31
CA GLY A 18 -10.37 -12.63 22.29
C GLY A 18 -9.80 -11.40 21.61
N PHE A 19 -9.52 -10.38 22.40
CA PHE A 19 -8.84 -9.17 21.97
C PHE A 19 -7.35 -9.33 22.30
N MET A 20 -6.49 -8.91 21.38
CA MET A 20 -5.06 -8.89 21.62
C MET A 20 -4.74 -7.55 22.27
N GLU A 21 -4.44 -7.57 23.56
CA GLU A 21 -4.05 -6.39 24.31
C GLU A 21 -2.54 -6.47 24.61
N PRO A 22 -1.82 -5.33 24.63
CA PRO A 22 -0.42 -5.33 25.05
C PRO A 22 -0.32 -5.95 26.45
N ASN A 23 0.55 -6.95 26.61
CA ASN A 23 0.78 -7.54 27.92
C ASN A 23 1.41 -6.49 28.85
N SER A 24 0.76 -6.26 30.00
CA SER A 24 1.17 -5.26 31.00
C SER A 24 2.47 -5.59 31.74
N GLU A 25 2.99 -6.82 31.59
CA GLU A 25 4.22 -7.28 32.24
C GLU A 25 5.48 -7.18 31.37
N GLY A 26 5.37 -6.70 30.12
CA GLY A 26 6.51 -6.53 29.22
C GLY A 26 6.54 -5.17 28.52
N GLU A 27 7.73 -4.59 28.37
CA GLU A 27 7.95 -3.53 27.38
C GLU A 27 8.06 -4.18 25.99
N TYR A 28 7.02 -4.02 25.19
CA TYR A 28 7.04 -4.42 23.78
C TYR A 28 7.55 -3.25 22.96
N VAL A 29 8.75 -3.39 22.41
CA VAL A 29 9.29 -2.44 21.43
C VAL A 29 9.01 -3.00 20.05
N PHE A 30 8.09 -2.36 19.32
CA PHE A 30 7.99 -2.57 17.89
C PHE A 30 9.22 -1.93 17.24
N ASN A 31 10.25 -2.74 16.99
CA ASN A 31 11.46 -2.29 16.34
C ASN A 31 11.29 -2.39 14.81
N ASN A 32 10.57 -1.42 14.24
CA ASN A 32 10.60 -1.24 12.79
C ASN A 32 11.90 -0.53 12.43
N GLN A 33 12.83 -1.24 11.82
CA GLN A 33 14.11 -0.64 11.37
C GLN A 33 13.90 0.37 10.25
N ILE A 34 12.73 0.35 9.60
CA ILE A 34 12.37 1.30 8.55
C ILE A 34 11.70 2.50 9.20
N THR A 35 12.37 3.65 9.11
CA THR A 35 11.84 4.92 9.56
C THR A 35 11.31 5.72 8.39
N GLY A 36 10.30 6.56 8.61
CA GLY A 36 9.70 7.29 7.51
C GLY A 36 8.65 8.30 7.89
N GLY A 37 7.98 8.80 6.87
CA GLY A 37 6.88 9.74 7.00
C GLY A 37 5.67 9.38 6.14
N VAL A 38 4.52 9.88 6.54
CA VAL A 38 3.26 9.84 5.81
C VAL A 38 2.81 11.26 5.51
N MET A 39 2.34 11.53 4.29
CA MET A 39 1.70 12.80 3.94
C MET A 39 0.41 12.55 3.19
N SER A 40 -0.69 13.09 3.73
CA SER A 40 -2.03 12.96 3.17
C SER A 40 -2.86 14.17 3.60
N ALA A 41 -3.88 14.51 2.80
CA ALA A 41 -4.93 15.44 3.22
C ALA A 41 -6.01 14.75 4.09
N VAL A 42 -6.03 13.42 4.08
CA VAL A 42 -7.06 12.59 4.72
C VAL A 42 -6.59 12.15 6.10
N ASP A 43 -7.32 12.54 7.14
CA ASP A 43 -6.99 12.23 8.54
C ASP A 43 -6.89 10.73 8.81
N LEU A 44 -7.74 9.92 8.15
CA LEU A 44 -7.69 8.46 8.27
C LEU A 44 -6.32 7.91 7.87
N ILE A 45 -5.78 8.35 6.73
CA ILE A 45 -4.47 7.92 6.23
C ILE A 45 -3.34 8.39 7.16
N GLN A 46 -3.43 9.61 7.70
CA GLN A 46 -2.45 10.09 8.69
C GLN A 46 -2.50 9.26 9.98
N GLY A 47 -3.70 8.89 10.44
CA GLY A 47 -3.90 8.02 11.59
C GLY A 47 -3.29 6.64 11.38
N LEU A 48 -3.56 6.00 10.23
CA LEU A 48 -2.97 4.71 9.86
C LEU A 48 -1.44 4.79 9.80
N GLY A 49 -0.87 5.84 9.21
CA GLY A 49 0.57 6.04 9.20
C GLY A 49 1.16 6.20 10.60
N THR A 50 0.48 6.92 11.50
CA THR A 50 0.88 7.05 12.91
C THR A 50 0.86 5.69 13.62
N TYR A 51 -0.17 4.89 13.41
CA TYR A 51 -0.24 3.51 13.94
C TYR A 51 0.87 2.61 13.39
N ALA A 52 1.31 2.83 12.15
CA ALA A 52 2.44 2.15 11.54
C ALA A 52 3.82 2.68 11.98
N GLY A 53 3.87 3.70 12.86
CA GLY A 53 5.10 4.31 13.35
C GLY A 53 5.73 5.35 12.40
N LEU A 54 4.98 5.84 11.41
CA LEU A 54 5.42 6.90 10.50
C LEU A 54 5.15 8.28 11.09
N ASN A 55 6.05 9.23 10.81
CA ASN A 55 5.85 10.62 11.17
C ASN A 55 4.86 11.29 10.20
N VAL A 56 3.82 11.95 10.72
CA VAL A 56 2.94 12.78 9.88
C VAL A 56 3.72 14.01 9.42
N ILE A 57 3.86 14.16 8.09
CA ILE A 57 4.61 15.25 7.47
C ILE A 57 3.63 16.33 7.02
N ALA A 58 3.64 17.45 7.74
CA ALA A 58 2.84 18.61 7.38
C ALA A 58 3.43 19.30 6.14
N VAL A 59 2.60 19.48 5.11
CA VAL A 59 2.95 20.17 3.87
C VAL A 59 1.95 21.31 3.65
N PRO A 60 2.39 22.57 3.53
CA PRO A 60 1.49 23.69 3.30
C PRO A 60 0.67 23.54 2.00
N GLY A 61 -0.61 23.89 2.06
CA GLY A 61 -1.49 23.85 0.89
C GLY A 61 -1.90 22.44 0.45
N VAL A 62 -1.70 21.42 1.28
CA VAL A 62 -2.26 20.08 1.00
C VAL A 62 -3.76 20.09 1.30
N THR A 63 -4.54 20.05 0.24
CA THR A 63 -6.00 19.84 0.26
C THR A 63 -6.34 18.43 -0.24
N GLY A 64 -7.59 18.00 -0.07
CA GLY A 64 -8.11 16.75 -0.65
C GLY A 64 -8.53 16.88 -2.12
N TYR A 65 -8.44 18.07 -2.72
CA TYR A 65 -9.03 18.38 -4.02
C TYR A 65 -7.98 18.74 -5.08
N LEU A 66 -8.42 19.09 -6.29
CA LEU A 66 -7.55 19.47 -7.43
C LEU A 66 -6.61 20.65 -7.15
N ASP A 67 -6.93 21.49 -6.17
CA ASP A 67 -6.09 22.64 -5.78
C ASP A 67 -4.98 22.26 -4.78
N THR A 68 -4.81 20.96 -4.47
CA THR A 68 -3.80 20.48 -3.53
C THR A 68 -2.38 20.81 -4.00
N ASN A 69 -1.47 21.01 -3.06
CA ASN A 69 -0.07 21.30 -3.37
C ASN A 69 0.70 20.03 -3.78
N TYR A 70 0.52 19.58 -5.03
CA TYR A 70 1.19 18.40 -5.60
C TYR A 70 2.73 18.49 -5.50
N VAL A 71 3.33 19.58 -6.01
CA VAL A 71 4.79 19.76 -6.00
C VAL A 71 5.33 19.83 -4.57
N GLY A 72 4.62 20.51 -3.66
CA GLY A 72 5.01 20.61 -2.27
C GLY A 72 5.08 19.24 -1.58
N LYS A 73 4.16 18.32 -1.89
CA LYS A 73 4.23 16.93 -1.41
C LYS A 73 5.49 16.23 -1.92
N ALA A 74 5.79 16.33 -3.22
CA ALA A 74 6.99 15.73 -3.80
C ALA A 74 8.29 16.28 -3.20
N GLU A 75 8.41 17.59 -3.04
CA GLU A 75 9.56 18.22 -2.41
C GLU A 75 9.73 17.81 -0.94
N ALA A 76 8.63 17.68 -0.21
CA ALA A 76 8.64 17.17 1.15
C ALA A 76 9.09 15.71 1.20
N ALA A 77 8.62 14.87 0.28
CA ALA A 77 9.01 13.47 0.17
C ALA A 77 10.53 13.33 -0.03
N LEU A 78 11.10 14.10 -0.95
CA LEU A 78 12.55 14.14 -1.18
C LEU A 78 13.34 14.63 0.04
N LYS A 79 12.77 15.55 0.86
CA LYS A 79 13.41 15.98 2.12
C LYS A 79 13.38 14.88 3.19
N VAL A 80 12.29 14.11 3.28
CA VAL A 80 12.17 12.97 4.20
C VAL A 80 13.20 11.90 3.86
N LEU A 81 13.31 11.53 2.57
CA LEU A 81 14.24 10.50 2.08
C LEU A 81 15.73 10.84 2.22
N LYS A 82 16.07 12.07 2.65
CA LYS A 82 17.46 12.42 3.03
C LYS A 82 17.83 11.95 4.44
N LYS A 83 16.85 11.62 5.27
CA LYS A 83 17.03 11.30 6.70
C LYS A 83 16.36 9.99 7.12
N HIS A 84 15.50 9.45 6.26
CA HIS A 84 14.65 8.30 6.54
C HIS A 84 14.66 7.36 5.34
N ASP A 85 14.20 6.14 5.60
CA ASP A 85 14.24 5.02 4.66
C ASP A 85 13.00 4.97 3.76
N PHE A 86 11.90 5.55 4.22
CA PHE A 86 10.59 5.41 3.60
C PHE A 86 9.76 6.70 3.63
N VAL A 87 8.92 6.89 2.61
CA VAL A 87 7.89 7.92 2.61
C VAL A 87 6.65 7.44 1.87
N PHE A 88 5.48 7.60 2.49
CA PHE A 88 4.18 7.38 1.87
C PHE A 88 3.57 8.72 1.45
N VAL A 89 3.36 8.90 0.15
CA VAL A 89 2.80 10.12 -0.43
C VAL A 89 1.41 9.83 -0.98
N HIS A 90 0.40 10.50 -0.41
CA HIS A 90 -1.00 10.29 -0.78
C HIS A 90 -1.59 11.51 -1.49
N VAL A 91 -2.41 11.27 -2.52
CA VAL A 91 -3.17 12.30 -3.23
C VAL A 91 -4.61 11.82 -3.39
N GLU A 92 -5.52 12.58 -2.80
CA GLU A 92 -6.95 12.25 -2.71
C GLU A 92 -7.75 12.66 -3.96
N ALA A 93 -7.31 13.69 -4.67
CA ALA A 93 -8.07 14.32 -5.75
C ALA A 93 -8.63 13.36 -6.84
N PRO A 94 -7.91 12.27 -7.25
CA PRO A 94 -8.47 11.30 -8.19
C PRO A 94 -9.73 10.57 -7.68
N ASP A 95 -9.84 10.36 -6.38
CA ASP A 95 -11.00 9.70 -5.76
C ASP A 95 -12.20 10.65 -5.66
N GLU A 96 -11.96 11.84 -5.12
CA GLU A 96 -12.97 12.90 -4.99
C GLU A 96 -13.61 13.28 -6.33
N THR A 97 -12.82 13.36 -7.40
CA THR A 97 -13.34 13.62 -8.76
C THR A 97 -14.13 12.42 -9.31
N GLY A 98 -13.75 11.19 -8.94
CA GLY A 98 -14.51 9.97 -9.18
C GLY A 98 -15.89 9.99 -8.53
N HIS A 99 -15.96 10.31 -7.23
CA HIS A 99 -17.22 10.46 -6.49
C HIS A 99 -18.13 11.55 -7.07
N ASN A 100 -17.56 12.65 -7.57
CA ASN A 100 -18.33 13.73 -8.18
C ASN A 100 -18.82 13.40 -9.61
N GLY A 101 -18.35 12.30 -10.19
CA GLY A 101 -18.62 11.96 -11.58
C GLY A 101 -17.98 12.95 -12.57
N ASP A 102 -16.90 13.61 -12.16
CA ASP A 102 -16.17 14.60 -12.94
C ASP A 102 -15.03 13.93 -13.72
N ILE A 103 -15.29 13.60 -14.99
CA ILE A 103 -14.30 12.98 -15.88
C ILE A 103 -13.10 13.91 -16.10
N ALA A 104 -13.36 15.20 -16.35
CA ALA A 104 -12.31 16.15 -16.68
C ALA A 104 -11.40 16.38 -15.46
N GLY A 105 -12.00 16.54 -14.28
CA GLY A 105 -11.27 16.61 -13.02
C GLY A 105 -10.47 15.34 -12.73
N LYS A 106 -11.03 14.15 -12.98
CA LYS A 106 -10.31 12.89 -12.73
C LYS A 106 -9.09 12.74 -13.63
N ILE A 107 -9.22 13.08 -14.92
CA ILE A 107 -8.09 13.10 -15.86
C ILE A 107 -7.03 14.09 -15.38
N GLN A 108 -7.43 15.32 -15.05
CA GLN A 108 -6.51 16.34 -14.55
C GLN A 108 -5.78 15.88 -13.28
N ALA A 109 -6.47 15.27 -12.32
CA ALA A 109 -5.87 14.81 -11.08
C ALA A 109 -4.80 13.74 -11.31
N ILE A 110 -5.01 12.85 -12.28
CA ILE A 110 -4.05 11.81 -12.66
C ILE A 110 -2.83 12.42 -13.38
N GLU A 111 -3.06 13.32 -14.33
CA GLU A 111 -1.97 14.03 -15.04
C GLU A 111 -1.13 14.89 -14.08
N ASP A 112 -1.79 15.59 -13.15
CA ASP A 112 -1.13 16.39 -12.11
C ASP A 112 -0.35 15.50 -11.13
N PHE A 113 -0.86 14.32 -10.79
CA PHE A 113 -0.10 13.34 -10.00
C PHE A 113 1.15 12.87 -10.75
N ASP A 114 1.01 12.48 -12.02
CA ASP A 114 2.11 11.98 -12.85
C ASP A 114 3.22 13.01 -13.00
N ASP A 115 2.90 14.23 -13.43
CA ASP A 115 3.91 15.28 -13.67
C ASP A 115 4.44 15.88 -12.34
N LYS A 116 3.52 16.35 -11.49
CA LYS A 116 3.90 17.22 -10.36
C LYS A 116 4.31 16.43 -9.12
N VAL A 117 3.85 15.18 -8.95
CA VAL A 117 4.26 14.33 -7.83
C VAL A 117 5.33 13.35 -8.26
N LEU A 118 4.96 12.38 -9.12
CA LEU A 118 5.84 11.29 -9.50
C LEU A 118 7.05 11.81 -10.31
N GLY A 119 6.81 12.64 -11.32
CA GLY A 119 7.86 13.25 -12.14
C GLY A 119 8.85 14.06 -11.32
N THR A 120 8.37 14.87 -10.37
CA THR A 120 9.22 15.62 -9.44
C THR A 120 10.06 14.72 -8.54
N ILE A 121 9.48 13.65 -7.99
CA ILE A 121 10.21 12.68 -7.16
C ILE A 121 11.28 11.97 -7.98
N LEU A 122 10.94 11.45 -9.16
CA LEU A 122 11.89 10.72 -10.02
C LEU A 122 13.05 11.62 -10.45
N LYS A 123 12.77 12.87 -10.84
CA LYS A 123 13.80 13.86 -11.15
C LYS A 123 14.68 14.18 -9.94
N GLY A 124 14.09 14.27 -8.74
CA GLY A 124 14.84 14.50 -7.50
C GLY A 124 15.71 13.31 -7.06
N LEU A 125 15.43 12.10 -7.56
CA LEU A 125 16.21 10.88 -7.34
C LEU A 125 17.14 10.54 -8.50
N GLU A 126 17.18 11.36 -9.57
CA GLU A 126 18.02 11.11 -10.73
C GLU A 126 19.50 10.95 -10.34
N GLY A 127 20.15 9.94 -10.91
CA GLY A 127 21.53 9.57 -10.57
C GLY A 127 21.71 8.72 -9.31
N ARG A 128 20.64 8.47 -8.54
CA ARG A 128 20.65 7.46 -7.46
C ARG A 128 20.35 6.07 -8.01
N ALA A 129 20.95 5.05 -7.39
CA ALA A 129 20.68 3.64 -7.69
C ALA A 129 19.97 2.91 -6.54
N ASP A 130 19.87 3.54 -5.38
CA ASP A 130 19.48 2.96 -4.10
C ASP A 130 18.04 3.32 -3.71
N PHE A 131 17.10 3.23 -4.64
CA PHE A 131 15.71 3.54 -4.36
C PHE A 131 14.72 2.62 -5.09
N ARG A 132 13.51 2.57 -4.54
CA ARG A 132 12.34 1.95 -5.16
C ARG A 132 11.16 2.89 -5.06
N VAL A 133 10.32 2.89 -6.08
CA VAL A 133 9.05 3.62 -6.10
C VAL A 133 7.95 2.63 -6.42
N LEU A 134 6.94 2.56 -5.55
CA LEU A 134 5.71 1.81 -5.78
C LEU A 134 4.58 2.82 -5.98
N VAL A 135 3.88 2.73 -7.11
CA VAL A 135 2.73 3.58 -7.44
C VAL A 135 1.50 2.70 -7.69
N LEU A 136 0.40 3.05 -7.04
CA LEU A 136 -0.92 2.44 -7.19
C LEU A 136 -1.99 3.34 -6.57
N PRO A 137 -3.25 3.27 -7.03
CA PRO A 137 -4.38 3.64 -6.21
C PRO A 137 -4.65 2.56 -5.15
N ASP A 138 -5.31 2.93 -4.06
CA ASP A 138 -5.73 2.01 -2.99
C ASP A 138 -7.06 1.31 -3.31
N HIS A 139 -7.93 1.95 -4.08
CA HIS A 139 -9.15 1.33 -4.64
C HIS A 139 -9.61 2.00 -5.95
N PRO A 140 -10.44 1.32 -6.76
CA PRO A 140 -11.11 1.94 -7.89
C PRO A 140 -12.38 2.68 -7.46
N THR A 141 -12.53 3.90 -7.98
CA THR A 141 -13.75 4.72 -7.86
C THR A 141 -14.22 5.16 -9.25
N PRO A 142 -14.93 4.30 -10.01
CA PRO A 142 -15.34 4.61 -11.37
C PRO A 142 -16.30 5.78 -11.43
N VAL A 143 -16.07 6.73 -12.34
CA VAL A 143 -16.90 7.95 -12.53
C VAL A 143 -18.37 7.60 -12.78
N GLU A 144 -18.64 6.48 -13.45
CA GLU A 144 -20.00 5.99 -13.70
C GLU A 144 -20.73 5.62 -12.42
N PHE A 145 -20.06 4.94 -11.49
CA PHE A 145 -20.66 4.45 -10.25
C PHE A 145 -20.56 5.45 -9.10
N ARG A 146 -19.58 6.37 -9.13
CA ARG A 146 -19.37 7.42 -8.12
C ARG A 146 -19.21 6.88 -6.70
N THR A 147 -18.75 5.65 -6.59
CA THR A 147 -18.51 4.94 -5.34
C THR A 147 -17.38 3.95 -5.57
N HIS A 148 -16.77 3.50 -4.48
CA HIS A 148 -15.73 2.47 -4.55
C HIS A 148 -16.33 1.16 -5.06
N VAL A 149 -15.56 0.44 -5.85
CA VAL A 149 -15.89 -0.92 -6.30
C VAL A 149 -14.77 -1.88 -5.91
N ASP A 150 -15.12 -3.16 -5.80
CA ASP A 150 -14.19 -4.24 -5.42
C ASP A 150 -13.55 -4.85 -6.68
N GLU A 151 -12.87 -4.02 -7.46
CA GLU A 151 -12.10 -4.45 -8.62
C GLU A 151 -10.58 -4.27 -8.38
N PRO A 152 -9.71 -5.08 -9.02
CA PRO A 152 -8.27 -4.92 -8.90
C PRO A 152 -7.77 -3.56 -9.42
N VAL A 153 -6.71 -3.05 -8.81
CA VAL A 153 -6.03 -1.81 -9.20
C VAL A 153 -4.68 -2.09 -9.88
N PRO A 154 -4.27 -1.29 -10.88
CA PRO A 154 -2.93 -1.42 -11.47
C PRO A 154 -1.86 -0.91 -10.50
N PHE A 155 -0.70 -1.53 -10.49
CA PHE A 155 0.46 -1.02 -9.75
C PHE A 155 1.74 -1.11 -10.59
N VAL A 156 2.71 -0.26 -10.26
CA VAL A 156 4.06 -0.33 -10.81
C VAL A 156 5.07 -0.24 -9.68
N LEU A 157 6.04 -1.15 -9.68
CA LEU A 157 7.24 -1.05 -8.85
C LEU A 157 8.43 -0.76 -9.76
N TYR A 158 9.04 0.39 -9.55
CA TYR A 158 10.22 0.85 -10.27
C TYR A 158 11.43 0.84 -9.35
N GLN A 159 12.57 0.37 -9.88
CA GLN A 159 13.88 0.48 -9.24
C GLN A 159 14.96 0.65 -10.33
N PRO A 160 16.02 1.45 -10.11
CA PRO A 160 17.14 1.51 -11.04
C PRO A 160 17.74 0.12 -11.29
N GLY A 161 17.88 -0.26 -12.57
CA GLY A 161 18.40 -1.57 -12.97
C GLY A 161 17.46 -2.76 -12.71
N GLY A 162 16.20 -2.51 -12.35
CA GLY A 162 15.20 -3.56 -12.15
C GLY A 162 14.75 -4.23 -13.44
N GLU A 163 14.15 -5.42 -13.29
CA GLU A 163 13.51 -6.13 -14.39
C GLU A 163 12.25 -5.40 -14.88
N THR A 164 12.06 -5.35 -16.19
CA THR A 164 10.84 -4.84 -16.82
C THR A 164 9.96 -5.99 -17.28
N ASN A 165 8.64 -5.86 -17.14
CA ASN A 165 7.67 -6.85 -17.65
C ASN A 165 7.20 -6.59 -19.09
N GLY A 166 7.69 -5.52 -19.74
CA GLY A 166 7.36 -5.18 -21.13
C GLY A 166 6.02 -4.47 -21.32
N ALA A 167 5.32 -4.06 -20.26
CA ALA A 167 4.10 -3.25 -20.37
C ALA A 167 4.41 -1.91 -21.05
N ALA A 168 3.55 -1.51 -22.00
CA ALA A 168 3.75 -0.29 -22.80
C ALA A 168 3.20 0.98 -22.14
N ALA A 169 2.27 0.84 -21.19
CA ALA A 169 1.63 1.93 -20.48
C ALA A 169 1.19 1.49 -19.07
N TYR A 170 0.84 2.46 -18.24
CA TYR A 170 0.26 2.26 -16.91
C TYR A 170 -1.24 2.56 -16.94
N ASP A 171 -2.03 1.51 -17.13
CA ASP A 171 -3.49 1.52 -17.07
C ASP A 171 -4.00 0.10 -16.77
N GLU A 172 -5.30 -0.03 -16.52
CA GLU A 172 -5.94 -1.28 -16.12
C GLU A 172 -5.82 -2.38 -17.20
N GLU A 173 -5.85 -2.00 -18.48
CA GLU A 173 -5.78 -2.95 -19.59
C GLU A 173 -4.37 -3.53 -19.76
N HIS A 174 -3.36 -2.66 -19.81
CA HIS A 174 -1.96 -3.11 -19.90
C HIS A 174 -1.53 -3.87 -18.65
N ALA A 175 -1.98 -3.48 -17.45
CA ALA A 175 -1.69 -4.22 -16.23
C ALA A 175 -2.22 -5.65 -16.30
N ARG A 176 -3.47 -5.85 -16.76
CA ARG A 176 -4.09 -7.17 -16.93
C ARG A 176 -3.30 -8.07 -17.89
N GLN A 177 -2.75 -7.51 -18.95
CA GLN A 177 -1.97 -8.25 -19.95
C GLN A 177 -0.64 -8.78 -19.42
N THR A 178 -0.11 -8.21 -18.32
CA THR A 178 1.16 -8.67 -17.72
C THR A 178 1.04 -10.03 -17.02
N GLY A 179 -0.18 -10.45 -16.66
CA GLY A 179 -0.43 -11.64 -15.85
C GLY A 179 0.11 -11.56 -14.42
N ARG A 180 0.65 -10.42 -13.99
CA ARG A 180 1.13 -10.21 -12.62
C ARG A 180 -0.02 -9.76 -11.73
N HIS A 181 -0.47 -10.67 -10.87
CA HIS A 181 -1.56 -10.44 -9.92
C HIS A 181 -1.13 -10.77 -8.50
N LEU A 182 -1.52 -9.93 -7.54
CA LEU A 182 -1.40 -10.19 -6.11
C LEU A 182 -2.78 -10.03 -5.50
N GLU A 183 -3.32 -11.13 -4.98
CA GLU A 183 -4.64 -11.13 -4.32
C GLU A 183 -4.64 -10.27 -3.05
N GLU A 184 -3.53 -10.31 -2.32
CA GLU A 184 -3.38 -9.66 -1.02
C GLU A 184 -2.54 -8.39 -1.18
N GLY A 185 -3.19 -7.23 -1.34
CA GLY A 185 -2.52 -5.96 -1.62
C GLY A 185 -1.45 -5.56 -0.60
N TRP A 186 -1.60 -5.96 0.68
CA TRP A 186 -0.59 -5.70 1.72
C TRP A 186 0.78 -6.31 1.43
N ARG A 187 0.85 -7.36 0.58
CA ARG A 187 2.12 -7.96 0.14
C ARG A 187 2.95 -7.05 -0.75
N LEU A 188 2.36 -6.01 -1.34
CA LEU A 188 3.11 -5.01 -2.09
C LEU A 188 4.11 -4.26 -1.20
N MET A 189 3.85 -4.14 0.10
CA MET A 189 4.81 -3.55 1.03
C MET A 189 6.05 -4.45 1.21
N ASP A 190 5.86 -5.77 1.31
CA ASP A 190 6.99 -6.71 1.30
C ASP A 190 7.77 -6.60 -0.02
N TYR A 191 7.06 -6.47 -1.15
CA TYR A 191 7.70 -6.31 -2.45
C TYR A 191 8.52 -5.01 -2.52
N LEU A 192 7.97 -3.90 -2.04
CA LEU A 192 8.65 -2.61 -1.97
C LEU A 192 9.90 -2.67 -1.10
N ILE A 193 9.80 -3.25 0.09
CA ILE A 193 10.91 -3.29 1.05
C ILE A 193 12.02 -4.22 0.55
N ARG A 194 11.66 -5.43 0.12
CA ARG A 194 12.63 -6.49 -0.20
C ARG A 194 13.12 -6.42 -1.66
N GLY A 195 12.33 -5.83 -2.56
CA GLY A 195 12.59 -5.84 -4.00
C GLY A 195 12.41 -7.20 -4.67
N VAL A 196 11.82 -8.16 -3.95
CA VAL A 196 11.59 -9.53 -4.44
C VAL A 196 10.09 -9.74 -4.55
N TRP A 197 9.65 -10.25 -5.71
CA TRP A 197 8.25 -10.57 -5.93
C TRP A 197 7.75 -11.49 -4.81
N PRO A 198 6.60 -11.20 -4.15
CA PRO A 198 6.12 -12.03 -3.06
C PRO A 198 5.88 -13.46 -3.56
N SER A 199 6.58 -14.43 -2.99
CA SER A 199 6.25 -15.83 -3.24
C SER A 199 4.88 -16.13 -2.63
N VAL A 200 4.08 -16.93 -3.32
CA VAL A 200 2.93 -17.58 -2.68
C VAL A 200 3.53 -18.43 -1.55
N PRO A 201 3.16 -18.23 -0.27
CA PRO A 201 3.59 -19.16 0.75
C PRO A 201 3.12 -20.54 0.31
N GLU A 202 4.02 -21.51 0.28
CA GLU A 202 3.61 -22.90 0.11
C GLU A 202 2.52 -23.16 1.16
N THR A 203 1.31 -23.47 0.70
CA THR A 203 0.34 -24.14 1.55
C THR A 203 1.09 -25.30 2.20
N PRO A 204 1.16 -25.40 3.53
CA PRO A 204 1.87 -26.50 4.16
C PRO A 204 1.35 -27.80 3.55
N ALA A 205 2.23 -28.55 2.91
CA ALA A 205 1.90 -29.84 2.34
C ALA A 205 1.28 -30.69 3.44
N ASP A 206 0.00 -31.01 3.25
CA ASP A 206 -0.77 -32.09 3.84
C ASP A 206 -0.34 -32.54 5.26
N SER A 207 -1.09 -32.13 6.27
CA SER A 207 -0.93 -32.60 7.66
C SER A 207 -1.45 -34.05 7.87
N SER A 208 -1.31 -34.93 6.88
CA SER A 208 -1.88 -36.29 6.86
C SER A 208 -1.03 -37.36 7.58
N ALA A 209 -0.04 -36.97 8.39
CA ALA A 209 0.81 -37.92 9.11
C ALA A 209 0.83 -37.72 10.62
N LEU A 210 -0.33 -37.86 11.29
CA LEU A 210 -0.37 -38.22 12.71
C LEU A 210 -1.52 -39.21 12.94
N THR A 211 -1.24 -40.46 12.60
CA THR A 211 -1.94 -41.64 13.12
C THR A 211 -1.84 -41.65 14.65
N LYS A 212 -3.00 -41.79 15.29
CA LYS A 212 -3.13 -42.02 16.74
C LYS A 212 -2.65 -43.43 17.08
N GLU A 213 -1.69 -43.54 17.99
CA GLU A 213 -1.60 -44.63 18.95
C GLU A 213 -1.55 -44.02 20.35
N ASP A 214 -2.40 -44.60 21.21
CA ASP A 214 -2.63 -44.49 22.65
C ASP A 214 -3.12 -43.17 23.29
#